data_AF-A0A7S3CJZ6-F1
#
_entry.id   AF-A0A7S3CJZ6-F1
#
_cell.length_a   1.000
_cell.length_b   1.000
_cell.length_c   1.000
_cell.angle_alpha   90.00
_cell.angle_beta   90.00
_cell.angle_gamma   90.00
#
_symmetry.space_group_name_H-M   'P 1'
#
loop_
_entity.id
_entity.type
_entity.pdbx_description
1 polymer ?
#
loop_
_entity_poly.entity_id
_entity_poly.type
_entity_poly.pdbx_seq_one_letter_code
_entity_poly.pdbx_strand_id
1 'polypeptide(L)'
;MTGGLEEMYYNAGDLPKPEVNSEHLRVYGHQLCPFVQRAYLALSCKDIEFQKVNMNLDQKAQWHKDINGGLVPILETPSGKFFNESAFIVQFALEFAKPNQ
;
A
#
# COMPACT_ATOMS: atom_id res chain seq x y z
N MET A 1 18.98 -5.26 10.29
CA MET A 1 18.89 -4.15 9.31
C MET A 1 17.42 -3.98 8.98
N THR A 2 16.72 -3.10 9.68
CA THR A 2 15.25 -2.90 9.60
C THR A 2 14.87 -1.87 8.53
N GLY A 3 15.52 -1.92 7.36
CA GLY A 3 15.40 -0.89 6.32
C GLY A 3 14.17 -0.99 5.42
N GLY A 4 13.37 -2.07 5.51
CA GLY A 4 12.27 -2.35 4.58
C GLY A 4 10.93 -1.66 4.87
N LEU A 5 10.77 -1.05 6.05
CA LEU A 5 9.50 -0.49 6.55
C LEU A 5 9.48 1.03 6.66
N GLU A 6 10.52 1.72 6.20
CA GLU A 6 10.55 3.18 6.21
C GLU A 6 9.38 3.75 5.38
N GLU A 7 8.65 4.70 5.97
CA GLU A 7 7.51 5.35 5.31
C GLU A 7 8.02 6.24 4.18
N MET A 8 7.46 6.08 2.99
CA MET A 8 7.81 6.87 1.81
C MET A 8 6.76 7.96 1.59
N TYR A 9 7.19 9.14 1.15
CA TYR A 9 6.31 10.28 0.88
C TYR A 9 6.40 10.68 -0.59
N TYR A 10 5.26 10.61 -1.28
CA TYR A 10 5.09 10.97 -2.69
C TYR A 10 4.21 12.21 -2.78
N ASN A 11 4.85 13.36 -2.59
CA ASN A 11 4.16 14.64 -2.47
C ASN A 11 3.87 15.33 -3.82
N ALA A 12 4.39 14.81 -4.94
CA ALA A 12 4.31 15.44 -6.27
C ALA A 12 3.97 14.43 -7.38
N GLY A 13 3.20 14.89 -8.37
CA GLY A 13 2.65 14.06 -9.46
C GLY A 13 3.67 13.52 -10.46
N ASP A 14 4.89 14.06 -10.50
CA ASP A 14 5.88 13.66 -11.50
C ASP A 14 6.94 12.70 -10.97
N LEU A 15 6.84 12.27 -9.70
CA LEU A 15 7.77 11.28 -9.18
C LEU A 15 7.50 9.90 -9.81
N PRO A 16 8.53 9.23 -10.35
CA PRO A 16 8.37 7.90 -10.92
C PRO A 16 7.93 6.91 -9.85
N LYS A 17 7.19 5.87 -10.24
CA LYS A 17 6.79 4.80 -9.32
C LYS A 17 8.05 4.21 -8.66
N PRO A 18 8.07 4.00 -7.33
CA PRO A 18 9.19 3.30 -6.70
C PRO A 18 9.29 1.88 -7.22
N GLU A 19 10.51 1.35 -7.28
CA GLU A 19 10.77 -0.05 -7.59
C GLU A 19 9.99 -0.96 -6.65
N VAL A 20 9.57 -2.12 -7.16
CA VAL A 20 8.79 -3.10 -6.40
C VAL A 20 9.61 -3.53 -5.18
N ASN A 21 8.99 -3.50 -4.00
CA ASN A 21 9.61 -4.05 -2.81
C ASN A 21 9.47 -5.56 -2.83
N SER A 22 10.55 -6.29 -3.12
CA SER A 22 10.54 -7.76 -3.21
C SER A 22 10.50 -8.48 -1.86
N GLU A 23 10.58 -7.76 -0.74
CA GLU A 23 10.62 -8.34 0.62
C GLU A 23 9.29 -8.15 1.35
N HIS A 24 8.68 -6.97 1.23
CA HIS A 24 7.48 -6.60 1.99
C HIS A 24 6.34 -6.15 1.09
N LEU A 25 5.11 -6.32 1.58
CA LEU A 25 3.93 -5.69 0.99
C LEU A 25 4.08 -4.18 1.03
N ARG A 26 3.55 -3.49 0.04
CA ARG A 26 3.52 -2.02 0.02
C ARG A 26 2.09 -1.52 -0.10
N VAL A 27 1.71 -0.61 0.77
CA VAL A 27 0.38 0.01 0.74
C VAL A 27 0.52 1.49 0.39
N TYR A 28 0.03 1.83 -0.80
CA TYR A 28 -0.09 3.20 -1.27
C TYR A 28 -1.41 3.79 -0.79
N GLY A 29 -1.34 4.94 -0.14
CA GLY A 29 -2.50 5.56 0.45
C GLY A 29 -2.23 6.96 0.95
N HIS A 30 -3.18 7.48 1.74
CA HIS A 30 -3.00 8.72 2.47
C HIS A 30 -3.49 8.51 3.90
N GLN A 31 -2.73 9.00 4.89
CA GLN A 31 -2.95 8.75 6.32
C GLN A 31 -4.34 9.22 6.83
N LEU A 32 -4.93 10.22 6.19
CA LEU A 32 -6.26 10.75 6.55
C LEU A 32 -7.43 9.98 5.91
N CYS A 33 -7.16 9.05 4.98
CA CYS A 33 -8.21 8.33 4.29
C CYS A 33 -8.73 7.15 5.14
N PRO A 34 -10.04 7.08 5.47
CA PRO A 34 -10.58 6.01 6.30
C PRO A 34 -10.47 4.62 5.65
N PHE A 35 -10.51 4.54 4.32
CA PHE A 35 -10.33 3.29 3.58
C PHE A 35 -8.91 2.75 3.67
N VAL A 36 -7.91 3.64 3.68
CA VAL A 36 -6.50 3.29 3.85
C VAL A 36 -6.24 2.86 5.29
N GLN A 37 -6.80 3.59 6.26
CA GLN A 37 -6.71 3.23 7.68
C GLN A 37 -7.30 1.83 7.94
N ARG A 38 -8.43 1.49 7.29
CA ARG A 38 -9.01 0.15 7.35
C ARG A 38 -8.03 -0.93 6.88
N ALA A 39 -7.33 -0.69 5.76
CA ALA A 39 -6.31 -1.62 5.25
C ALA A 39 -5.11 -1.74 6.21
N TYR A 40 -4.61 -0.62 6.73
CA TYR A 40 -3.52 -0.62 7.73
C TYR A 40 -3.90 -1.41 8.98
N LEU A 41 -5.08 -1.17 9.54
CA LEU A 41 -5.56 -1.89 10.71
C LEU A 41 -5.68 -3.39 10.44
N ALA A 42 -6.24 -3.79 9.31
CA ALA A 42 -6.37 -5.21 8.98
C ALA A 42 -5.01 -5.92 8.86
N LEU A 43 -4.03 -5.27 8.24
CA LEU A 43 -2.68 -5.80 8.11
C LEU A 43 -1.95 -5.84 9.47
N SER A 44 -2.05 -4.76 10.25
CA SER A 44 -1.45 -4.67 11.58
C SER A 44 -2.06 -5.64 12.60
N CYS A 45 -3.38 -5.86 12.58
CA CYS A 45 -4.04 -6.85 13.45
C CYS A 45 -3.61 -8.29 13.17
N LYS A 46 -2.95 -8.54 12.03
CA LYS A 46 -2.40 -9.84 11.63
C LYS A 46 -0.88 -9.88 11.72
N ASP A 47 -0.26 -8.84 12.32
CA ASP A 47 1.18 -8.69 12.45
C ASP A 47 1.93 -8.82 11.11
N ILE A 48 1.31 -8.36 10.03
CA ILE A 48 1.92 -8.38 8.70
C ILE A 48 2.76 -7.12 8.56
N GLU A 49 4.03 -7.29 8.23
CA GLU A 49 4.92 -6.19 7.91
C GLU A 49 4.62 -5.64 6.51
N PHE A 50 4.35 -4.34 6.43
CA PHE A 50 4.11 -3.64 5.17
C PHE A 50 4.72 -2.24 5.17
N GLN A 51 5.26 -1.84 4.02
CA GLN A 51 5.74 -0.50 3.78
C GLN A 51 4.58 0.45 3.46
N LYS A 52 4.56 1.62 4.08
CA LYS A 52 3.57 2.67 3.78
C LYS A 52 4.12 3.66 2.78
N VAL A 53 3.33 3.97 1.77
CA VAL A 53 3.61 5.05 0.83
C VAL A 53 2.48 6.07 0.92
N ASN A 54 2.80 7.23 1.48
CA ASN A 54 1.88 8.35 1.62
C ASN A 54 1.90 9.16 0.32
N MET A 55 0.76 9.25 -0.36
CA MET A 55 0.61 9.90 -1.65
C MET A 55 -0.22 11.17 -1.54
N ASN A 56 0.15 12.19 -2.31
CA ASN A 56 -0.66 13.38 -2.49
C ASN A 56 -1.86 13.07 -3.42
N LEU A 57 -3.07 13.16 -2.88
CA LEU A 57 -4.30 12.88 -3.62
C LEU A 57 -4.80 14.07 -4.45
N ASP A 58 -4.32 15.29 -4.19
CA ASP A 58 -4.63 16.48 -4.98
C ASP A 58 -3.75 16.53 -6.23
N GLN A 59 -2.48 16.17 -6.08
CA GLN A 59 -1.49 16.10 -7.16
C GLN A 59 -1.08 14.65 -7.45
N LYS A 60 -2.04 13.86 -7.93
CA LYS A 60 -1.85 12.44 -8.21
C LYS A 60 -0.85 12.21 -9.35
N ALA A 61 0.06 11.27 -9.13
CA ALA A 61 1.02 10.90 -10.16
C ALA A 61 0.39 10.17 -11.34
N GLN A 62 0.96 10.32 -12.53
CA GLN A 62 0.37 9.73 -13.74
C GLN A 62 0.34 8.20 -13.65
N TRP A 63 1.43 7.57 -13.20
CA TRP A 63 1.48 6.12 -13.00
C TRP A 63 0.43 5.61 -12.00
N HIS A 64 0.06 6.42 -10.99
CA HIS A 64 -0.98 6.06 -10.02
C HIS A 64 -2.37 6.07 -10.68
N LYS A 65 -2.62 7.06 -11.55
CA LYS A 65 -3.85 7.11 -12.37
C LYS A 65 -3.94 5.94 -13.33
N ASP A 66 -2.82 5.54 -13.93
CA ASP A 66 -2.79 4.45 -14.90
C ASP A 66 -3.08 3.07 -14.26
N ILE A 67 -2.77 2.90 -12.96
CA ILE A 67 -3.03 1.65 -12.23
C ILE A 67 -4.51 1.47 -11.87
N ASN A 68 -5.17 2.51 -11.33
CA ASN A 68 -6.54 2.37 -10.81
C ASN A 68 -7.41 3.65 -10.87
N GLY A 69 -7.04 4.62 -11.71
CA GLY A 69 -7.71 5.91 -11.77
C GLY A 69 -7.33 6.88 -10.64
N GLY A 70 -6.30 6.56 -9.86
CA GLY A 70 -5.80 7.43 -8.80
C GLY A 70 -6.58 7.30 -7.49
N LEU A 71 -7.13 6.13 -7.21
CA LEU A 71 -7.85 5.80 -5.98
C LEU A 71 -6.91 5.13 -4.98
N VAL A 72 -7.31 5.13 -3.71
CA VAL A 72 -6.57 4.51 -2.60
C VAL A 72 -7.54 3.77 -1.67
N PRO A 73 -7.10 2.74 -0.93
CA PRO A 73 -5.74 2.15 -0.91
C PRO A 73 -5.42 1.28 -2.13
N ILE A 74 -4.12 1.13 -2.40
CA ILE A 74 -3.55 0.12 -3.31
C ILE A 74 -2.55 -0.72 -2.53
N LEU A 75 -2.68 -2.03 -2.61
CA LEU A 75 -1.70 -2.98 -2.11
C LEU A 75 -0.86 -3.49 -3.29
N GLU A 76 0.46 -3.38 -3.18
CA GLU A 76 1.43 -3.99 -4.10
C GLU A 76 2.12 -5.15 -3.40
N THR A 77 2.15 -6.31 -4.06
CA THR A 77 2.85 -7.49 -3.56
C THR A 77 4.33 -7.47 -3.93
N PRO A 78 5.15 -8.30 -3.25
CA PRO A 78 6.53 -8.56 -3.66
C PRO A 78 6.74 -9.01 -5.10
N SER A 79 5.70 -9.58 -5.72
CA SER A 79 5.69 -9.98 -7.13
C SER A 79 5.29 -8.85 -8.09
N GLY A 80 5.06 -7.64 -7.59
CA GLY A 80 4.67 -6.47 -8.38
C GLY A 80 3.21 -6.46 -8.81
N LYS A 81 2.34 -7.29 -8.20
CA LYS A 81 0.90 -7.28 -8.50
C LYS A 81 0.20 -6.23 -7.65
N PHE A 82 -0.75 -5.52 -8.26
CA PHE A 82 -1.58 -4.54 -7.57
C PHE A 82 -2.95 -5.10 -7.22
N PHE A 83 -3.39 -4.82 -6.01
CA PHE A 83 -4.73 -5.07 -5.52
C PHE A 83 -5.35 -3.76 -5.05
N ASN A 84 -6.55 -3.48 -5.56
CA ASN A 84 -7.34 -2.31 -5.20
C ASN A 84 -8.46 -2.73 -4.24
N GLU A 85 -9.23 -1.75 -3.78
CA GLU A 85 -10.34 -1.92 -2.85
C GLU A 85 -9.92 -2.28 -1.42
N SER A 86 -10.30 -1.41 -0.49
CA SER A 86 -9.97 -1.64 0.92
C SER A 86 -10.67 -2.87 1.50
N ALA A 87 -11.82 -3.29 0.97
CA ALA A 87 -12.49 -4.52 1.42
C ALA A 87 -11.71 -5.77 0.99
N PHE A 88 -11.15 -5.76 -0.21
CA PHE A 88 -10.32 -6.84 -0.71
C PHE A 88 -9.02 -6.94 0.10
N ILE A 89 -8.36 -5.81 0.39
CA ILE A 89 -7.12 -5.80 1.19
C ILE A 89 -7.37 -6.35 2.61
N VAL A 90 -8.52 -6.03 3.21
CA VAL A 90 -8.93 -6.63 4.49
C VAL A 90 -9.07 -8.14 4.35
N GLN A 91 -9.79 -8.62 3.33
CA GLN A 91 -9.94 -10.06 3.10
C GLN A 91 -8.59 -10.75 2.88
N PHE A 92 -7.71 -10.12 2.10
CA PHE A 92 -6.35 -10.59 1.86
C PHE A 92 -5.57 -10.75 3.16
N ALA A 93 -5.62 -9.75 4.04
CA ALA A 93 -4.97 -9.80 5.34
C ALA A 93 -5.56 -10.92 6.23
N LEU A 94 -6.87 -11.14 6.17
CA LEU A 94 -7.55 -12.14 6.99
C LEU A 94 -7.29 -13.60 6.54
N GLU A 95 -7.22 -13.84 5.24
CA GLU A 95 -7.18 -15.20 4.66
C GLU A 95 -5.79 -15.66 4.19
N PHE A 96 -5.00 -14.75 3.61
CA PHE A 96 -3.81 -15.13 2.83
C PHE A 96 -2.49 -14.82 3.52
N ALA A 97 -2.51 -13.94 4.51
CA ALA A 97 -1.37 -13.78 5.39
C ALA A 97 -1.33 -14.92 6.37
N LYS A 98 -0.25 -15.72 6.29
CA LYS A 98 -0.03 -16.84 7.20
C LYS A 98 -0.19 -16.34 8.65
N PRO A 99 -0.97 -17.02 9.51
CA PRO A 99 -0.87 -16.80 10.94
C PRO A 99 0.60 -17.02 11.31
N ASN A 100 1.20 -16.07 12.02
CA ASN A 100 2.55 -16.25 12.56
C ASN A 100 2.67 -17.63 13.21
N GLN A 101 3.66 -18.40 12.77
CA GLN A 101 4.03 -19.68 13.39
C GLN A 101 4.36 -19.51 14.86
#